data_AF-A0AAV9N4L0-F1
#
_entry.id   AF-A0AAV9N4L0-F1
#
_cell.length_a   1.000
_cell.length_b   1.000
_cell.length_c   1.000
_cell.angle_alpha   90.00
_cell.angle_beta   90.00
_cell.angle_gamma   90.00
#
_symmetry.space_group_name_H-M   'P 1'
#
loop_
_entity.id
_entity.type
_entity.pdbx_description
1 polymer ?
#
loop_
_entity_poly.entity_id
_entity_poly.type
_entity_poly.pdbx_seq_one_letter_code
_entity_poly.pdbx_strand_id
1 'polypeptide(L)'
;MSAKSVKGEGGKKPATAAVNLIAGGGAGMMEALVCHPLDTIKVRMQLSTRARAPGTKKRGFYQTGKEIVKRETAFGLYKGLGAVLSGIVPKMAIRFTSYEWYKQALADKNGVVTSKATFFAGLGAGVTEAVAVVTPMEVVKIRMQAQYHSLSDPLDVPKYRSAPHAALTVIKEEGFGALYRGVSLTALRQGTNQAVNFTAYTEFKSILQKAQPQYDNKNLPAYQTTLIGLVSGAMGPFSNAPIDTIKTRLQKTPAEPGQSAITRIVNITNAMFKQEGPRAFYKGITPRVMRVAPGQAVTFTVYEFLKKKLEDSSLPFTGGKYEE
;
A
#
# COMPACT_ATOMS: atom_id res chain seq x y z
N MET A 1 0.10 -0.35 17.04
CA MET A 1 -1.11 -0.70 17.82
C MET A 1 -0.87 -2.00 18.56
N SER A 2 -0.60 -1.95 19.86
CA SER A 2 -0.52 -3.14 20.72
C SER A 2 -1.94 -3.49 21.19
N ALA A 3 -2.59 -4.43 20.51
CA ALA A 3 -3.97 -4.83 20.79
C ALA A 3 -4.08 -5.75 22.03
N LYS A 4 -3.71 -5.25 23.22
CA LYS A 4 -3.87 -5.99 24.49
C LYS A 4 -4.64 -5.24 25.59
N SER A 5 -5.22 -4.07 25.32
CA SER A 5 -6.07 -3.39 26.30
C SER A 5 -7.22 -2.64 25.62
N VAL A 6 -8.43 -2.84 26.14
CA VAL A 6 -9.65 -2.11 25.75
C VAL A 6 -9.72 -0.73 26.41
N LYS A 7 -8.77 -0.42 27.31
CA LYS A 7 -8.54 0.92 27.87
C LYS A 7 -7.23 1.49 27.29
N GLY A 8 -7.30 2.63 26.62
CA GLY A 8 -6.12 3.34 26.13
C GLY A 8 -5.20 3.76 27.27
N GLU A 9 -3.93 4.03 26.96
CA GLU A 9 -3.01 4.61 27.94
C GLU A 9 -3.57 5.92 28.52
N GLY A 10 -3.58 6.04 29.84
CA GLY A 10 -4.07 7.22 30.56
C GLY A 10 -5.59 7.28 30.80
N GLY A 11 -6.31 6.16 30.79
CA GLY A 11 -7.76 6.15 31.08
C GLY A 11 -8.63 6.70 29.94
N LYS A 12 -8.03 7.12 28.83
CA LYS A 12 -8.72 7.60 27.64
C LYS A 12 -9.42 6.42 26.94
N LYS A 13 -10.72 6.57 26.68
CA LYS A 13 -11.49 5.62 25.86
C LYS A 13 -10.80 5.50 24.48
N PRO A 14 -10.74 4.28 23.88
CA PRO A 14 -10.17 4.13 22.55
C PRO A 14 -10.90 5.07 21.58
N ALA A 15 -10.12 5.77 20.73
CA ALA A 15 -10.68 6.66 19.72
C ALA A 15 -11.76 5.92 18.91
N THR A 16 -12.95 6.53 18.81
CA THR A 16 -14.10 5.97 18.10
C THR A 16 -13.68 5.57 16.67
N ALA A 17 -14.28 4.52 16.12
CA ALA A 17 -14.04 4.11 14.72
C ALA A 17 -14.12 5.29 13.73
N ALA A 18 -15.03 6.25 13.98
CA ALA A 18 -15.14 7.50 13.23
C ALA A 18 -13.89 8.39 13.30
N VAL A 19 -13.26 8.55 14.47
CA VAL A 19 -12.03 9.33 14.64
C VAL A 19 -10.88 8.66 13.88
N ASN A 20 -10.76 7.33 13.98
CA ASN A 20 -9.75 6.57 13.24
C ASN A 20 -9.97 6.62 11.73
N LEU A 21 -11.24 6.63 11.29
CA LEU A 21 -11.60 6.78 9.89
C LEU A 21 -11.23 8.17 9.35
N ILE A 22 -11.57 9.24 10.06
CA ILE A 22 -11.30 10.62 9.62
C ILE A 22 -9.80 10.90 9.67
N ALA A 23 -9.12 10.58 10.78
CA ALA A 23 -7.68 10.76 10.91
C ALA A 23 -6.91 9.88 9.91
N GLY A 24 -7.31 8.61 9.76
CA GLY A 24 -6.68 7.68 8.81
C GLY A 24 -6.96 8.04 7.35
N GLY A 25 -8.18 8.47 7.03
CA GLY A 25 -8.57 8.94 5.70
C GLY A 25 -7.85 10.23 5.31
N GLY A 26 -7.81 11.23 6.21
CA GLY A 26 -7.09 12.49 6.01
C GLY A 26 -5.58 12.28 5.87
N ALA A 27 -4.99 11.43 6.71
CA ALA A 27 -3.59 11.03 6.58
C ALA A 27 -3.29 10.35 5.24
N GLY A 28 -4.17 9.44 4.79
CA GLY A 28 -4.05 8.78 3.49
C GLY A 28 -4.18 9.75 2.31
N MET A 29 -5.07 10.73 2.40
CA MET A 29 -5.21 11.76 1.35
C MET A 29 -3.95 12.63 1.26
N MET A 30 -3.39 13.04 2.40
CA MET A 30 -2.16 13.84 2.42
C MET A 30 -0.95 13.03 1.93
N GLU A 31 -0.83 11.76 2.31
CA GLU A 31 0.19 10.86 1.76
C GLU A 31 0.08 10.75 0.24
N ALA A 32 -1.13 10.59 -0.28
CA ALA A 32 -1.36 10.58 -1.71
C ALA A 32 -0.93 11.91 -2.35
N LEU A 33 -1.33 13.06 -1.83
CA LEU A 33 -0.94 14.37 -2.38
C LEU A 33 0.58 14.57 -2.46
N VAL A 34 1.32 14.14 -1.43
CA VAL A 34 2.78 14.28 -1.38
C VAL A 34 3.49 13.23 -2.23
N CYS A 35 3.04 11.98 -2.20
CA CYS A 35 3.77 10.85 -2.82
C CYS A 35 3.31 10.52 -4.25
N HIS A 36 2.18 11.06 -4.71
CA HIS A 36 1.63 10.72 -6.03
C HIS A 36 2.55 11.06 -7.21
N PRO A 37 3.34 12.16 -7.21
CA PRO A 37 4.35 12.40 -8.24
C PRO A 37 5.35 11.24 -8.38
N LEU A 38 5.78 10.65 -7.26
CA LEU A 38 6.70 9.52 -7.25
C LEU A 38 6.03 8.25 -7.82
N ASP A 39 4.75 8.04 -7.50
CA ASP A 39 3.95 6.93 -8.03
C ASP A 39 3.78 7.04 -9.55
N THR A 40 3.50 8.23 -10.07
CA THR A 40 3.33 8.46 -11.51
C THR A 40 4.64 8.22 -12.27
N ILE A 41 5.76 8.74 -11.77
CA ILE A 41 7.09 8.50 -12.37
C ILE A 41 7.40 7.00 -12.39
N LYS A 42 7.16 6.30 -11.26
CA LYS A 42 7.39 4.86 -11.14
C LYS A 42 6.59 4.07 -12.17
N VAL A 43 5.28 4.35 -12.29
CA VAL A 43 4.39 3.61 -13.20
C VAL A 43 4.79 3.85 -14.66
N ARG A 44 5.09 5.09 -15.05
CA ARG A 44 5.57 5.36 -16.41
C ARG A 44 6.92 4.71 -16.72
N MET A 45 7.83 4.69 -15.75
CA MET A 45 9.11 3.98 -15.91
C MET A 45 8.88 2.47 -16.13
N GLN A 46 7.94 1.86 -15.40
CA GLN A 46 7.58 0.45 -15.57
C GLN A 46 6.93 0.17 -16.94
N LEU A 47 6.05 1.06 -17.41
CA LEU A 47 5.36 0.91 -18.69
C LEU A 47 6.26 1.24 -19.90
N SER A 48 7.13 2.23 -19.80
CA SER A 48 8.09 2.59 -20.86
C SER A 48 9.10 1.47 -21.15
N THR A 49 9.32 0.56 -20.17
CA THR A 49 10.13 -0.64 -20.39
C THR A 49 9.41 -1.66 -21.29
N ARG A 50 8.07 -1.58 -21.41
CA ARG A 50 7.21 -2.50 -22.17
C ARG A 50 6.98 -2.05 -23.62
N ALA A 51 7.12 -0.75 -23.90
CA ALA A 51 6.81 -0.14 -25.20
C ALA A 51 8.06 0.28 -26.00
N ARG A 52 9.26 -0.23 -25.65
CA ARG A 52 10.52 0.23 -26.25
C ARG A 52 11.03 -0.68 -27.35
N ALA A 53 11.41 -0.06 -28.47
CA ALA A 53 12.25 -0.67 -29.49
C ALA A 53 13.62 -1.09 -28.90
N PRO A 54 14.20 -2.23 -29.35
CA PRO A 54 15.52 -2.68 -28.91
C PRO A 54 16.58 -1.58 -29.07
N GLY A 55 17.39 -1.32 -28.03
CA GLY A 55 18.55 -0.40 -28.11
C GLY A 55 18.41 0.98 -27.43
N THR A 56 17.22 1.37 -26.95
CA THR A 56 17.05 2.66 -26.25
C THR A 56 17.43 2.59 -24.76
N LYS A 57 18.41 3.42 -24.32
CA LYS A 57 18.93 3.48 -22.93
C LYS A 57 17.80 3.61 -21.90
N LYS A 58 17.76 2.73 -20.89
CA LYS A 58 16.79 2.75 -19.76
C LYS A 58 16.70 4.14 -19.15
N ARG A 59 15.49 4.74 -19.11
CA ARG A 59 15.28 6.07 -18.53
C ARG A 59 15.36 5.96 -17.01
N GLY A 60 16.18 6.81 -16.39
CA GLY A 60 16.23 6.92 -14.94
C GLY A 60 14.97 7.59 -14.37
N PHE A 61 14.86 7.59 -13.05
CA PHE A 61 13.75 8.21 -12.31
C PHE A 61 13.62 9.71 -12.65
N TYR A 62 14.73 10.45 -12.56
CA TYR A 62 14.78 11.89 -12.87
C TYR A 62 14.45 12.20 -14.33
N GLN A 63 14.99 11.44 -15.27
CA GLN A 63 14.73 11.63 -16.72
C GLN A 63 13.26 11.39 -17.06
N THR A 64 12.64 10.37 -16.45
CA THR A 64 11.21 10.10 -16.61
C THR A 64 10.38 11.26 -16.05
N GLY A 65 10.72 11.79 -14.87
CA GLY A 65 10.05 12.97 -14.30
C GLY A 65 10.15 14.20 -15.18
N LYS A 66 11.37 14.54 -15.65
CA LYS A 66 11.61 15.70 -16.52
C LYS A 66 10.82 15.60 -17.83
N GLU A 67 10.72 14.41 -18.41
CA GLU A 67 9.95 14.18 -19.64
C GLU A 67 8.44 14.38 -19.44
N ILE A 68 7.90 13.92 -18.30
CA ILE A 68 6.48 14.13 -17.98
C ILE A 68 6.18 15.62 -17.92
N VAL A 69 7.01 16.39 -17.20
CA VAL A 69 6.82 17.83 -17.08
C VAL A 69 6.96 18.51 -18.44
N LYS A 70 7.93 18.10 -19.26
CA LYS A 70 8.18 18.68 -20.59
C LYS A 70 7.07 18.37 -21.61
N ARG A 71 6.48 17.17 -21.59
CA ARG A 71 5.47 16.73 -22.57
C ARG A 71 4.02 16.94 -22.12
N GLU A 72 3.75 16.85 -20.83
CA GLU A 72 2.39 16.80 -20.28
C GLU A 72 2.16 17.82 -19.15
N THR A 73 3.10 18.76 -18.93
CA THR A 73 3.08 19.76 -17.84
C THR A 73 3.27 19.19 -16.42
N ALA A 74 3.46 20.07 -15.43
CA ALA A 74 3.61 19.69 -14.03
C ALA A 74 2.40 18.90 -13.48
N PHE A 75 1.18 19.19 -13.96
CA PHE A 75 -0.02 18.45 -13.57
C PHE A 75 -0.06 17.01 -14.10
N GLY A 76 0.73 16.68 -15.13
CA GLY A 76 0.90 15.32 -15.62
C GLY A 76 1.45 14.36 -14.57
N LEU A 77 2.17 14.87 -13.55
CA LEU A 77 2.62 14.09 -12.39
C LEU A 77 1.48 13.66 -11.45
N TYR A 78 0.36 14.37 -11.49
CA TYR A 78 -0.84 14.11 -10.68
C TYR A 78 -1.91 13.28 -11.41
N LYS A 79 -1.61 12.78 -12.61
CA LYS A 79 -2.54 11.94 -13.39
C LYS A 79 -2.95 10.70 -12.60
N GLY A 80 -4.26 10.49 -12.47
CA GLY A 80 -4.85 9.40 -11.68
C GLY A 80 -4.98 9.67 -10.18
N LEU A 81 -4.62 10.86 -9.67
CA LEU A 81 -4.78 11.22 -8.26
C LEU A 81 -6.26 11.11 -7.83
N GLY A 82 -7.20 11.55 -8.67
CA GLY A 82 -8.63 11.44 -8.38
C GLY A 82 -9.09 10.01 -8.11
N ALA A 83 -8.54 9.01 -8.82
CA ALA A 83 -8.84 7.60 -8.58
C ALA A 83 -8.33 7.11 -7.22
N VAL A 84 -7.16 7.63 -6.79
CA VAL A 84 -6.57 7.32 -5.49
C VAL A 84 -7.39 7.96 -4.37
N LEU A 85 -7.71 9.25 -4.49
CA LEU A 85 -8.49 9.98 -3.50
C LEU A 85 -9.89 9.39 -3.31
N SER A 86 -10.58 9.04 -4.40
CA SER A 86 -11.91 8.40 -4.32
C SER A 86 -11.88 7.03 -3.64
N GLY A 87 -10.75 6.32 -3.73
CA GLY A 87 -10.59 4.99 -3.16
C GLY A 87 -10.11 4.97 -1.71
N ILE A 88 -9.49 6.03 -1.19
CA ILE A 88 -8.93 6.04 0.18
C ILE A 88 -9.99 5.87 1.26
N VAL A 89 -11.10 6.60 1.18
CA VAL A 89 -12.15 6.54 2.20
C VAL A 89 -12.84 5.16 2.22
N PRO A 90 -13.31 4.61 1.08
CA PRO A 90 -13.87 3.25 1.05
C PRO A 90 -12.89 2.18 1.53
N LYS A 91 -11.62 2.31 1.14
CA LYS A 91 -10.54 1.41 1.56
C LYS A 91 -10.40 1.39 3.08
N MET A 92 -10.30 2.56 3.71
CA MET A 92 -10.17 2.64 5.17
C MET A 92 -11.44 2.17 5.88
N ALA A 93 -12.62 2.54 5.39
CA ALA A 93 -13.89 2.10 5.96
C ALA A 93 -13.99 0.57 6.00
N ILE A 94 -13.78 -0.09 4.85
CA ILE A 94 -13.85 -1.56 4.76
C ILE A 94 -12.79 -2.21 5.63
N ARG A 95 -11.57 -1.68 5.65
CA ARG A 95 -10.49 -2.20 6.49
C ARG A 95 -10.85 -2.17 7.97
N PHE A 96 -11.32 -1.04 8.50
CA PHE A 96 -11.64 -0.92 9.92
C PHE A 96 -12.86 -1.75 10.30
N THR A 97 -13.94 -1.68 9.52
CA THR A 97 -15.16 -2.46 9.79
C THR A 97 -14.90 -3.95 9.73
N SER A 98 -14.19 -4.43 8.69
CA SER A 98 -13.85 -5.85 8.59
C SER A 98 -12.88 -6.29 9.68
N TYR A 99 -11.91 -5.45 10.05
CA TYR A 99 -10.99 -5.75 11.15
C TYR A 99 -11.72 -5.90 12.49
N GLU A 100 -12.64 -5.00 12.82
CA GLU A 100 -13.45 -5.11 14.04
C GLU A 100 -14.33 -6.36 14.02
N TRP A 101 -14.98 -6.65 12.88
CA TRP A 101 -15.80 -7.85 12.72
C TRP A 101 -14.99 -9.14 12.90
N TYR A 102 -13.85 -9.28 12.21
CA TYR A 102 -12.98 -10.44 12.35
C TYR A 102 -12.41 -10.55 13.76
N LYS A 103 -12.09 -9.43 14.39
CA LYS A 103 -11.56 -9.41 15.76
C LYS A 103 -12.60 -9.87 16.77
N GLN A 104 -13.87 -9.47 16.61
CA GLN A 104 -14.98 -9.93 17.45
C GLN A 104 -15.27 -11.41 17.21
N ALA A 105 -15.24 -11.86 15.95
CA ALA A 105 -15.46 -13.27 15.60
C ALA A 105 -14.34 -14.19 16.13
N LEU A 106 -13.11 -13.69 16.27
CA LEU A 106 -11.95 -14.42 16.80
C LEU A 106 -11.68 -14.15 18.29
N ALA A 107 -12.58 -13.45 18.98
CA ALA A 107 -12.45 -13.21 20.42
C ALA A 107 -12.87 -14.45 21.21
N ASP A 108 -12.16 -14.76 22.29
CA ASP A 108 -12.55 -15.84 23.20
C ASP A 108 -13.84 -15.48 23.97
N LYS A 109 -14.47 -16.47 24.62
CA LYS A 109 -15.70 -16.30 25.43
C LYS A 109 -15.57 -15.22 26.53
N ASN A 110 -14.35 -14.86 26.91
CA ASN A 110 -14.04 -13.83 27.90
C ASN A 110 -13.74 -12.43 27.27
N GLY A 111 -13.90 -12.28 25.96
CA GLY A 111 -13.62 -11.03 25.23
C GLY A 111 -12.14 -10.71 25.03
N VAL A 112 -11.24 -11.63 25.38
CA VAL A 112 -9.79 -11.46 25.22
C VAL A 112 -9.39 -11.85 23.79
N VAL A 113 -8.62 -10.97 23.14
CA VAL A 113 -8.10 -11.20 21.79
C VAL A 113 -6.61 -11.50 21.86
N THR A 114 -6.25 -12.73 21.50
CA THR A 114 -4.85 -13.17 21.45
C THR A 114 -4.08 -12.47 20.30
N SER A 115 -2.75 -12.34 20.42
CA SER A 115 -1.91 -11.77 19.35
C SER A 115 -2.10 -12.48 18.00
N LYS A 116 -2.33 -13.80 18.02
CA LYS A 116 -2.65 -14.61 16.83
C LYS A 116 -4.01 -14.23 16.23
N ALA A 117 -5.04 -14.04 17.05
CA ALA A 117 -6.36 -13.59 16.60
C ALA A 117 -6.28 -12.18 15.98
N THR A 118 -5.50 -11.28 16.59
CA THR A 118 -5.22 -9.95 16.03
C THR A 118 -4.53 -10.04 14.67
N PHE A 119 -3.58 -10.96 14.51
CA PHE A 119 -2.88 -11.20 13.25
C PHE A 119 -3.85 -11.69 12.16
N PHE A 120 -4.63 -12.73 12.43
CA PHE A 120 -5.58 -13.27 11.45
C PHE A 120 -6.71 -12.29 11.12
N ALA A 121 -7.21 -11.53 12.10
CA ALA A 121 -8.16 -10.44 11.86
C ALA A 121 -7.58 -9.37 10.95
N GLY A 122 -6.31 -8.98 11.17
CA GLY A 122 -5.60 -8.02 10.32
C GLY A 122 -5.35 -8.54 8.90
N LEU A 123 -5.04 -9.83 8.76
CA LEU A 123 -4.86 -10.48 7.46
C LEU A 123 -6.19 -10.58 6.70
N GLY A 124 -7.25 -11.04 7.36
CA GLY A 124 -8.60 -11.13 6.80
C GLY A 124 -9.11 -9.75 6.36
N ALA A 125 -8.95 -8.73 7.20
CA ALA A 125 -9.33 -7.36 6.86
C ALA A 125 -8.57 -6.83 5.65
N GLY A 126 -7.26 -7.11 5.57
CA GLY A 126 -6.44 -6.76 4.42
C GLY A 126 -6.90 -7.44 3.14
N VAL A 127 -7.23 -8.74 3.17
CA VAL A 127 -7.75 -9.46 2.00
C VAL A 127 -9.10 -8.91 1.58
N THR A 128 -10.00 -8.63 2.50
CA THR A 128 -11.33 -8.08 2.19
C THR A 128 -11.24 -6.69 1.58
N GLU A 129 -10.41 -5.81 2.14
CA GLU A 129 -10.05 -4.50 1.57
C GLU A 129 -9.43 -4.66 0.16
N ALA A 130 -8.53 -5.66 0.00
CA ALA A 130 -7.85 -5.93 -1.26
C ALA A 130 -8.83 -6.26 -2.38
N VAL A 131 -9.78 -7.15 -2.09
CA VAL A 131 -10.78 -7.63 -3.06
C VAL A 131 -11.81 -6.53 -3.34
N ALA A 132 -12.35 -5.91 -2.29
CA ALA A 132 -13.49 -5.00 -2.43
C ALA A 132 -13.12 -3.66 -3.07
N VAL A 133 -11.94 -3.10 -2.73
CA VAL A 133 -11.58 -1.73 -3.14
C VAL A 133 -10.26 -1.67 -3.89
N VAL A 134 -9.21 -2.30 -3.36
CA VAL A 134 -7.85 -2.08 -3.89
C VAL A 134 -7.70 -2.62 -5.30
N THR A 135 -8.21 -3.82 -5.58
CA THR A 135 -8.09 -4.44 -6.91
C THR A 135 -8.78 -3.61 -8.02
N PRO A 136 -10.08 -3.26 -7.92
CA PRO A 136 -10.73 -2.42 -8.95
C PRO A 136 -10.08 -1.03 -9.06
N MET A 137 -9.70 -0.42 -7.93
CA MET A 137 -9.01 0.87 -7.92
C MET A 137 -7.62 0.80 -8.59
N GLU A 138 -6.84 -0.25 -8.34
CA GLU A 138 -5.52 -0.45 -8.95
C GLU A 138 -5.63 -0.65 -10.45
N VAL A 139 -6.59 -1.43 -10.94
CA VAL A 139 -6.82 -1.63 -12.38
C VAL A 139 -7.13 -0.30 -13.07
N VAL A 140 -8.04 0.50 -12.49
CA VAL A 140 -8.40 1.83 -13.01
C VAL A 140 -7.19 2.77 -12.98
N LYS A 141 -6.47 2.85 -11.85
CA LYS A 141 -5.26 3.68 -11.71
C LYS A 141 -4.21 3.32 -12.76
N ILE A 142 -3.90 2.03 -12.92
CA ILE A 142 -2.88 1.56 -13.87
C ILE A 142 -3.27 1.94 -15.30
N ARG A 143 -4.52 1.73 -15.72
CA ARG A 143 -5.01 2.10 -17.06
C ARG A 143 -4.95 3.60 -17.31
N MET A 144 -5.39 4.40 -16.34
CA MET A 144 -5.35 5.86 -16.43
C MET A 144 -3.93 6.42 -16.45
N GLN A 145 -2.98 5.78 -15.76
CA GLN A 145 -1.56 6.17 -15.78
C GLN A 145 -0.82 5.63 -17.01
N ALA A 146 -1.36 4.59 -17.65
CA ALA A 146 -0.77 3.99 -18.85
C ALA A 146 -1.10 4.70 -20.16
N GLN A 147 -2.22 5.42 -20.23
CA GLN A 147 -2.53 6.26 -21.39
C GLN A 147 -1.52 7.42 -21.49
N TYR A 148 -0.75 7.41 -22.58
CA TYR A 148 -0.04 8.59 -23.05
C TYR A 148 -1.08 9.49 -23.70
N HIS A 149 -1.20 10.71 -23.19
CA HIS A 149 -2.03 11.73 -23.81
C HIS A 149 -1.19 12.99 -23.88
N SER A 150 -0.95 13.49 -25.09
CA SER A 150 -0.21 14.72 -25.28
C SER A 150 -1.18 15.89 -25.17
N LEU A 151 -1.12 16.65 -24.08
CA LEU A 151 -1.92 17.88 -23.90
C LEU A 151 -1.61 18.97 -24.95
N SER A 152 -0.56 18.76 -25.77
CA SER A 152 -0.17 19.63 -26.89
C SER A 152 -0.96 19.37 -28.18
N ASP A 153 -1.71 18.27 -28.28
CA ASP A 153 -2.46 17.90 -29.48
C ASP A 153 -3.98 17.98 -29.20
N PRO A 154 -4.70 18.99 -29.74
CA PRO A 154 -6.14 19.17 -29.51
C PRO A 154 -7.03 18.01 -30.00
N LEU A 155 -6.50 17.11 -30.85
CA LEU A 155 -7.25 15.99 -31.44
C LEU A 155 -7.11 14.67 -30.66
N ASP A 156 -6.18 14.57 -29.71
CA ASP A 156 -5.94 13.35 -28.93
C ASP A 156 -6.92 13.27 -27.75
N VAL A 157 -8.15 12.77 -27.93
CA VAL A 157 -9.11 12.72 -26.83
C VAL A 157 -8.72 11.61 -25.85
N PRO A 158 -8.47 11.88 -24.55
CA PRO A 158 -8.07 10.85 -23.61
C PRO A 158 -9.16 9.78 -23.45
N LYS A 159 -8.81 8.51 -23.72
CA LYS A 159 -9.72 7.36 -23.56
C LYS A 159 -10.33 7.29 -22.16
N TYR A 160 -9.55 7.64 -21.14
CA TYR A 160 -10.00 7.64 -19.74
C TYR A 160 -9.92 9.04 -19.13
N ARG A 161 -11.08 9.72 -19.04
CA ARG A 161 -11.18 11.11 -18.52
C ARG A 161 -11.12 11.20 -17.00
N SER A 162 -11.80 10.30 -16.31
CA SER A 162 -11.91 10.27 -14.84
C SER A 162 -11.92 8.85 -14.32
N ALA A 163 -11.74 8.65 -13.01
CA ALA A 163 -11.74 7.32 -12.40
C ALA A 163 -13.10 6.59 -12.56
N PRO A 164 -14.25 7.25 -12.31
CA PRO A 164 -15.55 6.62 -12.56
C PRO A 164 -15.78 6.33 -14.04
N HIS A 165 -15.43 7.27 -14.93
CA HIS A 165 -15.53 7.05 -16.37
C HIS A 165 -14.67 5.85 -16.78
N ALA A 166 -13.43 5.76 -16.32
CA ALA A 166 -12.55 4.65 -16.61
C ALA A 166 -13.09 3.31 -16.10
N ALA A 167 -13.65 3.26 -14.89
CA ALA A 167 -14.28 2.06 -14.37
C ALA A 167 -15.47 1.63 -15.25
N LEU A 168 -16.36 2.56 -15.60
CA LEU A 168 -17.52 2.30 -16.45
C LEU A 168 -17.12 1.87 -17.87
N THR A 169 -16.13 2.53 -18.47
CA THR A 169 -15.60 2.14 -19.79
C THR A 169 -15.02 0.73 -19.75
N VAL A 170 -14.26 0.37 -18.70
CA VAL A 170 -13.70 -0.98 -18.55
C VAL A 170 -14.79 -2.03 -18.39
N ILE A 171 -15.82 -1.75 -17.59
CA ILE A 171 -16.96 -2.66 -17.43
C ILE A 171 -17.71 -2.83 -18.75
N LYS A 172 -17.94 -1.74 -19.50
CA LYS A 172 -18.66 -1.78 -20.77
C LYS A 172 -17.89 -2.50 -21.88
N GLU A 173 -16.57 -2.32 -21.94
CA GLU A 173 -15.73 -2.90 -23.01
C GLU A 173 -15.28 -4.34 -22.70
N GLU A 174 -14.98 -4.67 -21.43
CA GLU A 174 -14.31 -5.93 -21.05
C GLU A 174 -15.08 -6.74 -19.99
N GLY A 175 -16.21 -6.22 -19.51
CA GLY A 175 -17.02 -6.85 -18.48
C GLY A 175 -16.53 -6.62 -17.05
N PHE A 176 -17.37 -6.97 -16.07
CA PHE A 176 -17.09 -6.77 -14.65
C PHE A 176 -15.84 -7.54 -14.16
N GLY A 177 -15.59 -8.73 -14.72
CA GLY A 177 -14.42 -9.55 -14.39
C GLY A 177 -13.08 -8.87 -14.71
N ALA A 178 -13.05 -7.88 -15.60
CA ALA A 178 -11.85 -7.14 -15.93
C ALA A 178 -11.30 -6.31 -14.75
N LEU A 179 -12.16 -5.86 -13.84
CA LEU A 179 -11.78 -5.12 -12.63
C LEU A 179 -11.10 -5.99 -11.57
N TYR A 180 -11.30 -7.31 -11.62
CA TYR A 180 -10.76 -8.27 -10.66
C TYR A 180 -9.59 -9.08 -11.22
N ARG A 181 -9.09 -8.73 -12.41
CA ARG A 181 -7.91 -9.37 -12.99
C ARG A 181 -6.70 -9.16 -12.07
N GLY A 182 -6.17 -10.27 -11.55
CA GLY A 182 -5.03 -10.26 -10.65
C GLY A 182 -5.39 -10.16 -9.17
N VAL A 183 -6.67 -10.27 -8.79
CA VAL A 183 -7.11 -10.23 -7.38
C VAL A 183 -6.33 -11.19 -6.47
N SER A 184 -6.04 -12.41 -6.93
CA SER A 184 -5.28 -13.41 -6.18
C SER A 184 -3.84 -12.96 -5.92
N LEU A 185 -3.21 -12.32 -6.91
CA LEU A 185 -1.87 -11.76 -6.78
C LEU A 185 -1.86 -10.53 -5.86
N THR A 186 -2.91 -9.73 -5.89
CA THR A 186 -3.06 -8.57 -5.00
C THR A 186 -3.27 -9.03 -3.55
N ALA A 187 -4.14 -10.00 -3.33
CA ALA A 187 -4.40 -10.60 -2.02
C ALA A 187 -3.14 -11.27 -1.46
N LEU A 188 -2.42 -12.06 -2.27
CA LEU A 188 -1.14 -12.67 -1.88
C LEU A 188 -0.12 -11.59 -1.49
N ARG A 189 0.05 -10.55 -2.31
CA ARG A 189 0.97 -9.44 -2.02
C ARG A 189 0.59 -8.74 -0.72
N GLN A 190 -0.69 -8.53 -0.45
CA GLN A 190 -1.12 -7.91 0.81
C GLN A 190 -0.88 -8.85 2.00
N GLY A 191 -1.23 -10.13 1.86
CA GLY A 191 -1.00 -11.15 2.89
C GLY A 191 0.47 -11.29 3.26
N THR A 192 1.38 -11.38 2.27
CA THR A 192 2.82 -11.50 2.55
C THR A 192 3.39 -10.23 3.17
N ASN A 193 2.98 -9.04 2.70
CA ASN A 193 3.41 -7.78 3.33
C ASN A 193 2.95 -7.70 4.79
N GLN A 194 1.69 -8.08 5.08
CA GLN A 194 1.16 -8.07 6.45
C GLN A 194 1.85 -9.10 7.34
N ALA A 195 2.09 -10.31 6.84
CA ALA A 195 2.83 -11.36 7.54
C ALA A 195 4.25 -10.89 7.93
N VAL A 196 5.02 -10.42 6.95
CA VAL A 196 6.41 -9.98 7.20
C VAL A 196 6.45 -8.78 8.13
N ASN A 197 5.58 -7.79 7.95
CA ASN A 197 5.54 -6.61 8.82
C ASN A 197 5.19 -7.00 10.26
N PHE A 198 4.18 -7.85 10.47
CA PHE A 198 3.79 -8.29 11.80
C PHE A 198 4.90 -9.09 12.51
N THR A 199 5.53 -10.02 11.80
CA THR A 199 6.66 -10.80 12.33
C THR A 199 7.81 -9.88 12.69
N ALA A 200 8.24 -9.01 11.76
CA ALA A 200 9.32 -8.06 12.01
C ALA A 200 9.02 -7.11 13.18
N TYR A 201 7.78 -6.60 13.26
CA TYR A 201 7.34 -5.75 14.37
C TYR A 201 7.43 -6.48 15.71
N THR A 202 6.98 -7.74 15.77
CA THR A 202 6.97 -8.54 17.00
C THR A 202 8.38 -8.88 17.44
N GLU A 203 9.26 -9.25 16.51
CA GLU A 203 10.67 -9.55 16.80
C GLU A 203 11.43 -8.31 17.26
N PHE A 204 11.33 -7.19 16.53
CA PHE A 204 11.98 -5.94 16.93
C PHE A 204 11.48 -5.43 18.28
N LYS A 205 10.17 -5.56 18.54
CA LYS A 205 9.59 -5.24 19.85
C LYS A 205 10.15 -6.14 20.96
N SER A 206 10.21 -7.45 20.72
CA SER A 206 10.77 -8.43 21.66
C SER A 206 12.24 -8.17 21.98
N ILE A 207 13.06 -7.89 20.95
CA ILE A 207 14.48 -7.55 21.11
C ILE A 207 14.64 -6.29 21.96
N LEU A 208 13.86 -5.23 21.68
CA LEU A 208 13.97 -3.98 22.41
C LEU A 208 13.49 -4.10 23.87
N GLN A 209 12.41 -4.85 24.10
CA GLN A 209 11.92 -5.14 25.45
C GLN A 209 12.94 -5.95 26.27
N LYS A 210 13.62 -6.93 25.66
CA LYS A 210 14.71 -7.66 26.32
C LYS A 210 15.92 -6.78 26.62
N ALA A 211 16.24 -5.84 25.73
CA ALA A 211 17.34 -4.89 25.92
C ALA A 211 17.03 -3.80 26.97
N GLN A 212 15.76 -3.59 27.31
CA GLN A 212 15.32 -2.61 28.30
C GLN A 212 14.46 -3.28 29.39
N PRO A 213 15.09 -3.90 30.42
CA PRO A 213 14.38 -4.61 31.49
C PRO A 213 13.34 -3.74 32.22
N GLN A 214 13.54 -2.42 32.24
CA GLN A 214 12.60 -1.43 32.79
C GLN A 214 11.22 -1.39 32.10
N TYR A 215 11.11 -1.94 30.89
CA TYR A 215 9.86 -2.05 30.12
C TYR A 215 9.39 -3.50 29.95
N ASP A 216 9.90 -4.44 30.74
CA ASP A 216 9.44 -5.82 30.72
C ASP A 216 7.93 -5.85 31.07
N ASN A 217 7.12 -6.42 30.18
CA ASN A 217 5.65 -6.36 30.20
C ASN A 217 4.97 -4.97 30.19
N LYS A 218 5.70 -3.85 30.08
CA LYS A 218 5.12 -2.51 29.88
C LYS A 218 5.13 -2.11 28.40
N ASN A 219 4.28 -1.16 28.02
CA ASN A 219 4.31 -0.59 26.67
C ASN A 219 5.60 0.20 26.48
N LEU A 220 6.24 0.03 25.32
CA LEU A 220 7.36 0.85 24.92
C LEU A 220 6.89 2.29 24.68
N PRO A 221 7.74 3.30 24.94
CA PRO A 221 7.46 4.67 24.57
C PRO A 221 6.96 4.81 23.12
N ALA A 222 6.05 5.76 22.89
CA ALA A 222 5.41 5.96 21.59
C ALA A 222 6.44 6.15 20.46
N TYR A 223 7.52 6.91 20.69
CA TYR A 223 8.58 7.13 19.69
C TYR A 223 9.30 5.84 19.28
N GLN A 224 9.55 4.92 20.23
CA GLN A 224 10.18 3.62 19.93
C GLN A 224 9.23 2.71 19.16
N THR A 225 7.95 2.70 19.55
CA THR A 225 6.92 1.94 18.84
C THR A 225 6.75 2.43 17.40
N THR A 226 6.82 3.75 17.17
CA THR A 226 6.78 4.35 15.84
C THR A 226 8.03 4.00 15.03
N LEU A 227 9.23 4.05 15.64
CA LEU A 227 10.48 3.62 14.98
C LEU A 227 10.43 2.14 14.58
N ILE A 228 10.01 1.25 15.47
CA ILE A 228 9.83 -0.18 15.16
C ILE A 228 8.81 -0.34 14.03
N GLY A 229 7.70 0.40 14.05
CA GLY A 229 6.69 0.38 12.99
C GLY A 229 7.23 0.85 11.63
N LEU A 230 8.10 1.87 11.61
CA LEU A 230 8.75 2.34 10.39
C LEU A 230 9.73 1.29 9.83
N VAL A 231 10.56 0.69 10.69
CA VAL A 231 11.53 -0.33 10.28
C VAL A 231 10.82 -1.61 9.84
N SER A 232 9.85 -2.10 10.59
CA SER A 232 9.05 -3.29 10.24
C SER A 232 8.23 -3.07 8.97
N GLY A 233 7.73 -1.85 8.76
CA GLY A 233 7.04 -1.42 7.55
C GLY A 233 7.91 -1.47 6.30
N ALA A 234 9.21 -1.20 6.42
CA ALA A 234 10.16 -1.32 5.31
C ALA A 234 10.50 -2.79 4.98
N MET A 235 10.48 -3.70 5.96
CA MET A 235 10.84 -5.11 5.77
C MET A 235 9.93 -5.86 4.79
N GLY A 236 8.64 -5.52 4.72
CA GLY A 236 7.71 -6.12 3.75
C GLY A 236 8.18 -5.93 2.29
N PRO A 237 8.41 -4.68 1.84
CA PRO A 237 9.04 -4.38 0.55
C PRO A 237 10.37 -5.08 0.30
N PHE A 238 11.26 -5.22 1.30
CA PHE A 238 12.53 -5.93 1.16
C PHE A 238 12.31 -7.43 0.92
N SER A 239 11.43 -8.07 1.69
CA SER A 239 11.11 -9.49 1.53
C SER A 239 10.40 -9.80 0.21
N ASN A 240 9.57 -8.89 -0.28
CA ASN A 240 8.81 -9.09 -1.51
C ASN A 240 9.58 -8.69 -2.78
N ALA A 241 10.72 -7.98 -2.66
CA ALA A 241 11.48 -7.50 -3.82
C ALA A 241 11.98 -8.63 -4.76
N PRO A 242 12.50 -9.78 -4.27
CA PRO A 242 12.91 -10.88 -5.15
C PRO A 242 11.74 -11.45 -5.94
N ILE A 243 10.60 -11.70 -5.26
CA ILE A 243 9.38 -12.25 -5.86
C ILE A 243 8.84 -11.30 -6.93
N ASP A 244 8.77 -10.01 -6.61
CA ASP A 244 8.30 -8.99 -7.55
C ASP A 244 9.22 -8.88 -8.77
N THR A 245 10.54 -9.00 -8.58
CA THR A 245 11.49 -8.97 -9.70
C THR A 245 11.33 -10.19 -10.60
N ILE A 246 11.21 -11.40 -10.04
CA ILE A 246 10.95 -12.63 -10.80
C ILE A 246 9.62 -12.52 -11.56
N LYS A 247 8.55 -12.06 -10.88
CA LYS A 247 7.23 -11.85 -11.48
C LYS A 247 7.27 -10.88 -12.65
N THR A 248 7.97 -9.75 -12.51
CA THR A 248 8.09 -8.77 -13.60
C THR A 248 8.84 -9.32 -14.81
N ARG A 249 9.80 -10.25 -14.63
CA ARG A 249 10.45 -10.93 -15.75
C ARG A 249 9.57 -12.00 -16.38
N LEU A 250 8.90 -12.80 -15.55
CA LEU A 250 7.95 -13.81 -16.01
C LEU A 250 6.83 -13.18 -16.86
N GLN A 251 6.36 -11.99 -16.51
CA GLN A 251 5.35 -11.25 -17.29
C GLN A 251 5.90 -10.60 -18.57
N LYS A 252 7.22 -10.52 -18.74
CA LYS A 252 7.87 -10.01 -19.96
C LYS A 252 8.21 -11.11 -20.93
N THR A 253 8.50 -12.32 -20.45
CA THR A 253 8.76 -13.47 -21.31
C THR A 253 7.43 -14.09 -21.75
N PRO A 254 7.16 -14.22 -23.07
CA PRO A 254 5.99 -14.95 -23.57
C PRO A 254 5.94 -16.38 -23.01
N ALA A 255 4.75 -16.95 -22.89
CA ALA A 255 4.61 -18.35 -22.55
C ALA A 255 4.85 -19.19 -23.81
N GLU A 256 5.85 -20.08 -23.77
CA GLU A 256 6.04 -21.08 -24.82
C GLU A 256 5.02 -22.23 -24.62
N PRO A 257 4.37 -22.72 -25.68
CA PRO A 257 3.44 -23.85 -25.58
C PRO A 257 4.12 -25.07 -24.94
N GLY A 258 3.50 -25.67 -23.92
CA GLY A 258 3.99 -26.89 -23.26
C GLY A 258 4.91 -26.70 -22.05
N GLN A 259 5.33 -25.48 -21.70
CA GLN A 259 6.12 -25.24 -20.49
C GLN A 259 5.25 -25.01 -19.24
N SER A 260 5.53 -25.77 -18.17
CA SER A 260 4.96 -25.52 -16.85
C SER A 260 5.38 -24.14 -16.31
N ALA A 261 4.45 -23.46 -15.65
CA ALA A 261 4.69 -22.16 -15.01
C ALA A 261 5.83 -22.22 -13.97
N ILE A 262 5.99 -23.36 -13.28
CA ILE A 262 7.05 -23.56 -12.28
C ILE A 262 8.41 -23.65 -12.96
N THR A 263 8.53 -24.44 -14.04
CA THR A 263 9.75 -24.56 -14.83
C THR A 263 10.21 -23.20 -15.36
N ARG A 264 9.28 -22.36 -15.79
CA ARG A 264 9.57 -20.98 -16.23
C ARG A 264 10.12 -20.12 -15.10
N ILE A 265 9.54 -20.19 -13.91
CA ILE A 265 10.02 -19.46 -12.73
C ILE A 265 11.45 -19.90 -12.38
N VAL A 266 11.71 -21.21 -12.36
CA VAL A 266 13.04 -21.78 -12.06
C VAL A 266 14.07 -21.35 -13.10
N ASN A 267 13.74 -21.44 -14.39
CA ASN A 267 14.63 -21.03 -15.48
C ASN A 267 14.97 -19.53 -15.41
N ILE A 268 13.97 -18.67 -15.18
CA ILE A 268 14.18 -17.24 -15.02
C ILE A 268 15.05 -16.95 -13.78
N THR A 269 14.79 -17.63 -12.67
CA THR A 269 15.55 -17.45 -11.42
C THR A 269 17.02 -17.86 -11.60
N ASN A 270 17.27 -19.00 -12.24
CA ASN A 270 18.61 -19.49 -12.54
C ASN A 270 19.34 -18.57 -13.53
N ALA A 271 18.66 -18.10 -14.58
CA ALA A 271 19.23 -17.14 -15.52
C ALA A 271 19.57 -15.81 -14.84
N MET A 272 18.68 -15.29 -13.98
CA MET A 272 18.94 -14.09 -13.18
C MET A 272 20.17 -14.24 -12.30
N PHE A 273 20.28 -15.36 -11.59
CA PHE A 273 21.38 -15.62 -10.68
C PHE A 273 22.71 -15.77 -11.42
N LYS A 274 22.75 -16.54 -12.51
CA LYS A 274 23.97 -16.77 -13.30
C LYS A 274 24.42 -15.56 -14.13
N GLN A 275 23.50 -14.81 -14.73
CA GLN A 275 23.86 -13.73 -15.66
C GLN A 275 24.01 -12.36 -15.01
N GLU A 276 23.26 -12.08 -13.94
CA GLU A 276 23.22 -10.74 -13.33
C GLU A 276 23.58 -10.74 -11.83
N GLY A 277 23.76 -11.91 -11.24
CA GLY A 277 24.11 -12.09 -9.83
C GLY A 277 22.97 -11.82 -8.85
N PRO A 278 23.21 -12.00 -7.54
CA PRO A 278 22.19 -11.88 -6.49
C PRO A 278 21.62 -10.45 -6.34
N ARG A 279 22.38 -9.41 -6.72
CA ARG A 279 21.87 -8.02 -6.72
C ARG A 279 20.75 -7.80 -7.75
N ALA A 280 20.61 -8.68 -8.75
CA ALA A 280 19.56 -8.58 -9.75
C ALA A 280 18.15 -8.70 -9.16
N PHE A 281 17.98 -9.49 -8.08
CA PHE A 281 16.70 -9.71 -7.39
C PHE A 281 16.19 -8.47 -6.64
N TYR A 282 17.06 -7.49 -6.40
CA TYR A 282 16.72 -6.23 -5.73
C TYR A 282 16.70 -5.03 -6.68
N LYS A 283 16.87 -5.26 -8.00
CA LYS A 283 16.77 -4.18 -9.00
C LYS A 283 15.34 -3.60 -9.01
N GLY A 284 15.22 -2.36 -8.57
CA GLY A 284 13.93 -1.66 -8.45
C GLY A 284 13.43 -1.48 -7.02
N ILE A 285 14.21 -1.89 -6.01
CA ILE A 285 13.89 -1.62 -4.61
C ILE A 285 14.06 -0.15 -4.23
N THR A 286 15.03 0.56 -4.82
CA THR A 286 15.34 1.95 -4.46
C THR A 286 14.14 2.90 -4.63
N PRO A 287 13.42 2.92 -5.77
CA PRO A 287 12.20 3.72 -5.90
C PRO A 287 11.08 3.31 -4.93
N ARG A 288 11.08 2.05 -4.48
CA ARG A 288 10.08 1.55 -3.53
C ARG A 288 10.39 2.04 -2.12
N VAL A 289 11.63 1.90 -1.67
CA VAL A 289 12.08 2.38 -0.35
C VAL A 289 11.98 3.90 -0.27
N MET A 290 12.40 4.60 -1.34
CA MET A 290 12.26 6.06 -1.45
C MET A 290 10.80 6.53 -1.35
N ARG A 291 9.80 5.72 -1.71
CA ARG A 291 8.38 6.05 -1.55
C ARG A 291 7.83 5.68 -0.17
N VAL A 292 8.34 4.60 0.44
CA VAL A 292 7.85 4.11 1.73
C VAL A 292 8.18 5.08 2.85
N ALA A 293 9.42 5.55 2.95
CA ALA A 293 9.82 6.39 4.09
C ALA A 293 9.06 7.75 4.14
N PRO A 294 8.99 8.54 3.05
CA PRO A 294 8.22 9.79 3.06
C PRO A 294 6.72 9.57 3.25
N GLY A 295 6.16 8.54 2.60
CA GLY A 295 4.74 8.23 2.71
C GLY A 295 4.34 7.85 4.13
N GLN A 296 5.15 7.02 4.80
CA GLN A 296 4.91 6.68 6.20
C GLN A 296 5.08 7.90 7.11
N ALA A 297 6.12 8.72 6.91
CA ALA A 297 6.34 9.91 7.71
C ALA A 297 5.15 10.89 7.63
N VAL A 298 4.66 11.18 6.42
CA VAL A 298 3.47 12.03 6.22
C VAL A 298 2.24 11.40 6.86
N THR A 299 2.00 10.10 6.64
CA THR A 299 0.84 9.40 7.20
C THR A 299 0.81 9.47 8.72
N PHE A 300 1.93 9.17 9.39
CA PHE A 300 1.99 9.21 10.86
C PHE A 300 1.81 10.63 11.39
N THR A 301 2.54 11.60 10.83
CA THR A 301 2.48 13.01 11.27
C THR A 301 1.06 13.57 11.14
N VAL A 302 0.41 13.33 9.99
CA VAL A 302 -0.95 13.83 9.73
C VAL A 302 -1.97 13.06 10.57
N TYR A 303 -1.81 11.75 10.75
CA TYR A 303 -2.70 10.96 11.60
C TYR A 303 -2.65 11.44 13.05
N GLU A 304 -1.46 11.64 13.62
CA GLU A 304 -1.29 12.13 14.99
C GLU A 304 -1.86 13.54 15.15
N PHE A 305 -1.58 14.44 14.20
CA PHE A 305 -2.12 15.80 14.20
C PHE A 305 -3.65 15.82 14.15
N LEU A 306 -4.25 15.08 13.19
CA LEU A 306 -5.70 15.01 13.04
C LEU A 306 -6.36 14.34 14.23
N LYS A 307 -5.78 13.24 14.73
CA LYS A 307 -6.30 12.55 15.91
C LYS A 307 -6.29 13.46 17.13
N LYS A 308 -5.17 14.13 17.41
CA LYS A 308 -5.06 15.08 18.53
C LYS A 308 -6.11 16.18 18.40
N LYS A 309 -6.21 16.81 17.22
CA LYS A 309 -7.18 17.88 16.98
C LYS A 309 -8.63 17.41 17.10
N LEU A 310 -8.94 16.18 16.67
CA LEU A 310 -10.27 15.59 16.81
C LEU A 310 -10.59 15.23 18.26
N GLU A 311 -9.63 14.72 19.04
CA GLU A 311 -9.79 14.42 20.47
C GLU A 311 -9.94 15.69 21.33
N ASP A 312 -9.27 16.78 20.93
CA ASP A 312 -9.37 18.09 21.57
C ASP A 312 -10.66 18.84 21.15
N SER A 313 -11.25 18.48 20.01
CA SER A 313 -12.52 19.04 19.55
C SER A 313 -13.67 18.28 20.22
N SER A 314 -14.56 18.98 20.93
CA SER A 314 -15.77 18.43 21.56
C SER A 314 -16.86 18.03 20.53
N LEU A 315 -16.49 17.29 19.48
CA LEU A 315 -17.41 16.81 18.45
C LEU A 315 -18.20 15.62 18.99
N PRO A 316 -19.51 15.48 18.66
CA PRO A 316 -20.38 14.45 19.22
C PRO A 316 -19.96 12.99 18.91
N PHE A 317 -18.97 12.78 18.04
CA PHE A 317 -18.41 11.47 17.70
C PHE A 317 -17.18 11.08 18.55
N THR A 318 -16.61 12.00 19.35
CA THR A 318 -15.62 11.66 20.37
C THR A 318 -16.34 11.13 21.60
N GLY A 319 -15.99 9.93 22.07
CA GLY A 319 -16.60 9.32 23.26
C GLY A 319 -16.74 10.32 24.41
N GLY A 320 -17.95 10.41 24.96
CA GLY A 320 -18.43 11.56 25.74
C GLY A 320 -17.56 12.00 26.93
N LYS A 321 -17.65 13.33 27.11
CA LYS A 321 -17.36 14.24 28.24
C LYS A 321 -16.30 13.82 29.27
N TYR A 322 -15.31 14.70 29.36
CA TYR A 322 -14.54 15.02 30.56
C TYR A 322 -15.50 15.45 31.68
N GLU A 323 -15.44 14.77 32.82
CA GLU A 323 -15.71 15.36 34.13
C GLU A 323 -14.38 15.31 34.89
N GLU A 324 -14.06 16.42 35.55
CA GLU A 324 -12.81 16.71 36.27
C GLU A 324 -12.50 15.70 37.39
#